data_AF-A0A7W1J4U7-F1
#
_entry.id   AF-A0A7W1J4U7-F1
#
_cell.length_a   1.000
_cell.length_b   1.000
_cell.length_c   1.000
_cell.angle_alpha   90.00
_cell.angle_beta   90.00
_cell.angle_gamma   90.00
#
_symmetry.space_group_name_H-M   'P 1'
#
loop_
_entity.id
_entity.type
_entity.pdbx_description
1 polymer ?
#
loop_
_entity_poly.entity_id
_entity_poly.type
_entity_poly.pdbx_seq_one_letter_code
_entity_poly.pdbx_strand_id
1 'polypeptide(L)'
;MSGRLVGVGVGPGDPELLTVKGLRVLREADEVFVPVADTGEVGRAEATVREYLEEGRIKRLLFALSDDIEARERNWTNAARRVSEHLQSGKTCAFATIGDPNVYSTFTYLARTVRKIEPDIEVETVPGITALQDLASRSGTVLLEGDERLALLPFTAG
;
A
#
# COMPACT_ATOMS: atom_id res chain seq x y z
N MET A 1 -6.20 7.40 23.23
CA MET A 1 -6.97 6.86 22.09
C MET A 1 -6.00 6.00 21.29
N SER A 2 -6.40 4.79 20.88
CA SER A 2 -5.58 4.01 19.94
C SER A 2 -5.50 4.74 18.60
N GLY A 3 -4.38 4.62 17.91
CA GLY A 3 -4.21 5.17 16.58
C GLY A 3 -5.05 4.45 15.53
N ARG A 4 -4.81 4.77 14.25
CA ARG A 4 -5.45 4.08 13.12
C ARG A 4 -4.45 3.81 12.00
N LEU A 5 -4.60 2.67 11.34
CA LEU A 5 -3.81 2.28 10.18
C LEU A 5 -4.65 2.41 8.90
N VAL A 6 -4.18 3.17 7.92
CA VAL A 6 -4.91 3.38 6.66
C VAL A 6 -4.08 2.91 5.47
N GLY A 7 -4.56 1.91 4.73
CA GLY A 7 -3.97 1.51 3.46
C GLY A 7 -4.45 2.43 2.34
N VAL A 8 -3.53 3.14 1.67
CA VAL A 8 -3.87 4.11 0.63
C VAL A 8 -3.36 3.60 -0.72
N GLY A 9 -4.28 3.29 -1.62
CA GLY A 9 -3.97 2.99 -3.02
C GLY A 9 -3.54 4.26 -3.74
N VAL A 10 -2.31 4.28 -4.25
CA VAL A 10 -1.75 5.47 -4.92
C VAL A 10 -1.91 5.45 -6.43
N GLY A 11 -2.67 4.49 -6.96
CA GLY A 11 -2.83 4.33 -8.41
C GLY A 11 -1.68 3.53 -9.04
N PRO A 12 -1.67 3.39 -10.38
CA PRO A 12 -0.78 2.49 -11.11
C PRO A 12 0.67 3.00 -11.24
N GLY A 13 0.92 4.26 -10.88
CA GLY A 13 2.25 4.89 -10.91
C GLY A 13 2.22 6.35 -11.35
N ASP A 14 1.29 6.71 -12.26
CA ASP A 14 1.03 8.10 -12.62
C ASP A 14 0.51 8.87 -11.41
N PRO A 15 1.20 9.94 -10.95
CA PRO A 15 0.77 10.76 -9.83
C PRO A 15 -0.64 11.33 -9.98
N GLU A 16 -1.04 11.70 -11.20
CA GLU A 16 -2.36 12.30 -11.45
C GLU A 16 -3.52 11.30 -11.25
N LEU A 17 -3.22 9.99 -11.21
CA LEU A 17 -4.19 8.94 -10.91
C LEU A 17 -4.34 8.66 -9.41
N LEU A 18 -3.63 9.40 -8.55
CA LEU A 18 -3.88 9.41 -7.11
C LEU A 18 -5.23 10.08 -6.83
N THR A 19 -6.11 9.37 -6.12
CA THR A 19 -7.42 9.93 -5.79
C THR A 19 -7.31 11.11 -4.82
N VAL A 20 -8.23 12.07 -4.91
CA VAL A 20 -8.31 13.22 -3.99
C VAL A 20 -8.40 12.76 -2.52
N LYS A 21 -9.15 11.68 -2.25
CA LYS A 21 -9.23 11.07 -0.91
C LYS A 21 -7.88 10.49 -0.47
N GLY A 22 -7.17 9.79 -1.35
CA GLY A 22 -5.85 9.23 -1.07
C GLY A 22 -4.84 10.31 -0.74
N LEU A 23 -4.77 11.35 -1.56
CA LEU A 23 -3.90 12.51 -1.31
C LEU A 23 -4.20 13.21 0.02
N ARG A 24 -5.49 13.42 0.32
CA ARG A 24 -5.91 14.03 1.60
C ARG A 24 -5.44 13.19 2.80
N VAL A 25 -5.69 11.88 2.78
CA VAL A 25 -5.26 10.97 3.86
C VAL A 25 -3.75 10.96 4.01
N LEU A 26 -3.00 10.91 2.90
CA LEU A 26 -1.53 10.97 2.94
C LEU A 26 -1.03 12.28 3.55
N ARG A 27 -1.65 13.42 3.23
CA ARG A 27 -1.29 14.72 3.81
C ARG A 27 -1.61 14.82 5.31
N GLU A 28 -2.78 14.36 5.72
CA GLU A 28 -3.27 14.44 7.09
C GLU A 28 -2.66 13.39 8.04
N ALA A 29 -2.11 12.29 7.52
CA ALA A 29 -1.48 11.27 8.35
C ALA A 29 -0.26 11.81 9.11
N ASP A 30 -0.12 11.38 10.36
CA ASP A 30 1.05 11.67 11.20
C ASP A 30 2.30 10.97 10.66
N GLU A 31 2.11 9.77 10.10
CA GLU A 31 3.18 8.92 9.58
C GLU A 31 2.79 8.33 8.22
N VAL A 32 3.66 8.47 7.22
CA VAL A 32 3.45 7.89 5.89
C VAL A 32 4.53 6.84 5.62
N PHE A 33 4.09 5.61 5.37
CA PHE A 33 4.96 4.47 5.10
C PHE A 33 4.84 4.00 3.65
N VAL A 34 5.95 3.54 3.08
CA VAL A 34 6.01 2.91 1.75
C VAL A 34 6.76 1.58 1.81
N PRO A 35 6.32 0.53 1.11
CA PRO A 35 7.07 -0.71 1.00
C PRO A 35 8.28 -0.54 0.09
N VAL A 36 9.43 -1.07 0.50
CA VAL A 36 10.66 -1.11 -0.33
C VAL A 36 11.28 -2.50 -0.35
N ALA A 37 11.99 -2.80 -1.43
CA ALA A 37 12.86 -3.96 -1.54
C ALA A 37 14.24 -3.68 -0.91
N ASP A 38 15.03 -4.74 -0.70
CA ASP A 38 16.41 -4.65 -0.17
C ASP A 38 17.44 -4.27 -1.25
N THR A 39 17.04 -3.40 -2.19
CA THR A 39 17.91 -2.92 -3.29
C THR A 39 18.30 -1.46 -3.11
N GLY A 40 17.63 -0.74 -2.21
CA GLY A 40 17.80 0.71 -2.01
C GLY A 40 17.11 1.59 -3.06
N GLU A 41 16.55 0.99 -4.12
CA GLU A 41 15.86 1.70 -5.19
C GLU A 41 14.52 2.30 -4.73
N VAL A 42 14.12 3.39 -5.37
CA VAL A 42 12.82 4.04 -5.15
C VAL A 42 11.73 3.16 -5.75
N GLY A 43 10.82 2.67 -4.91
CA GLY A 43 9.67 1.89 -5.36
C GLY A 43 8.63 2.75 -6.06
N ARG A 44 7.74 2.13 -6.86
CA ARG A 44 6.69 2.85 -7.61
C ARG A 44 5.78 3.69 -6.73
N ALA A 45 5.31 3.13 -5.61
CA ALA A 45 4.46 3.85 -4.67
C ALA A 45 5.19 5.05 -4.04
N GLU A 46 6.48 4.88 -3.74
CA GLU A 46 7.30 5.97 -3.21
C GLU A 46 7.48 7.09 -4.23
N ALA A 47 7.79 6.75 -5.49
CA ALA A 47 7.89 7.72 -6.57
C ALA A 47 6.60 8.55 -6.71
N THR A 48 5.43 7.90 -6.72
CA THR A 48 4.14 8.59 -6.80
C THR A 48 3.91 9.55 -5.62
N VAL A 49 4.23 9.13 -4.39
CA VAL A 49 3.97 9.94 -3.18
C VAL A 49 4.93 11.13 -3.06
N ARG A 50 6.17 11.01 -3.56
CA ARG A 50 7.19 12.08 -3.56
C ARG A 50 6.77 13.32 -4.35
N GLU A 51 5.89 13.19 -5.34
CA GLU A 51 5.36 14.33 -6.10
C GLU A 51 4.43 15.23 -5.27
N TYR A 52 3.90 14.70 -4.16
CA TYR A 52 2.90 15.40 -3.33
C TYR A 52 3.32 15.63 -1.89
N LEU A 53 4.32 14.89 -1.40
CA LEU A 53 4.85 14.98 -0.04
C LEU A 53 6.36 15.23 -0.06
N GLU A 54 6.84 16.01 0.90
CA GLU A 54 8.27 16.20 1.15
C GLU A 54 8.95 14.88 1.55
N GLU A 55 10.20 14.69 1.12
CA GLU A 55 10.96 13.44 1.33
C GLU A 55 11.06 13.05 2.82
N GLY A 56 11.19 14.03 3.72
CA GLY A 56 11.25 13.80 5.17
C GLY A 56 9.97 13.23 5.79
N ARG A 57 8.83 13.28 5.09
CA ARG A 57 7.56 12.70 5.57
C ARG A 57 7.39 11.22 5.24
N ILE A 58 8.23 10.66 4.37
CA ILE A 58 8.06 9.31 3.83
C ILE A 58 9.02 8.35 4.55
N LYS A 59 8.47 7.34 5.22
CA LYS A 59 9.23 6.30 5.94
C LYS A 59 9.20 4.98 5.18
N ARG A 60 10.37 4.47 4.78
CA ARG A 60 10.49 3.18 4.10
C ARG A 60 10.31 2.01 5.08
N LEU A 61 9.53 1.02 4.70
CA LEU A 61 9.38 -0.27 5.38
C LEU A 61 9.91 -1.38 4.49
N LEU A 62 10.86 -2.17 5.00
CA LEU A 62 11.44 -3.27 4.26
C LEU A 62 10.42 -4.41 4.10
N PHE A 63 10.03 -4.66 2.86
CA PHE A 63 9.14 -5.73 2.43
C PHE A 63 9.86 -6.57 1.36
N ALA A 64 11.09 -7.00 1.65
CA ALA A 64 11.85 -7.82 0.73
C ALA A 64 11.08 -9.10 0.38
N LEU A 65 10.88 -9.31 -0.92
CA LEU A 65 10.43 -10.59 -1.47
C LEU A 65 11.61 -11.55 -1.34
N SER A 66 11.59 -12.38 -0.30
CA SER A 66 12.53 -13.48 -0.13
C SER A 66 11.83 -14.78 -0.51
N ASP A 67 12.55 -15.69 -1.19
CA ASP A 67 12.10 -17.07 -1.40
C ASP A 67 12.08 -17.87 -0.08
N ASP A 68 12.79 -17.38 0.96
CA ASP A 68 12.65 -17.85 2.32
C ASP A 68 11.40 -17.24 2.99
N ILE A 69 10.40 -18.10 3.20
CA ILE A 69 9.15 -17.76 3.88
C ILE A 69 9.41 -17.18 5.28
N GLU A 70 10.36 -17.72 6.04
CA GLU A 70 10.61 -17.25 7.41
C GLU A 70 11.23 -15.85 7.39
N ALA A 71 12.17 -15.59 6.48
CA ALA A 71 12.75 -14.25 6.31
C ALA A 71 11.67 -13.21 5.97
N ARG A 72 10.73 -13.58 5.10
CA ARG A 72 9.60 -12.72 4.73
C ARG A 72 8.67 -12.43 5.92
N GLU A 73 8.34 -13.44 6.72
CA GLU A 73 7.52 -13.25 7.94
C GLU A 73 8.23 -12.40 9.00
N ARG A 74 9.55 -12.56 9.15
CA ARG A 74 10.37 -11.69 10.01
C ARG A 74 10.30 -10.23 9.55
N ASN A 75 10.40 -9.97 8.25
CA ASN A 75 10.29 -8.62 7.69
C ASN A 75 8.91 -8.00 7.98
N TRP A 76 7.83 -8.75 7.78
CA TRP A 76 6.48 -8.28 8.09
C TRP A 76 6.29 -7.97 9.57
N THR A 77 6.83 -8.82 10.45
CA THR A 77 6.76 -8.63 11.90
C THR A 77 7.51 -7.38 12.33
N ASN A 78 8.71 -7.15 11.79
CA ASN A 78 9.50 -5.96 12.07
C ASN A 78 8.83 -4.68 11.56
N ALA A 79 8.26 -4.72 10.35
CA ALA A 79 7.49 -3.61 9.80
C ALA A 79 6.26 -3.31 10.66
N ALA A 80 5.51 -4.34 11.07
CA ALA A 80 4.36 -4.19 11.94
C ALA A 80 4.72 -3.59 13.30
N ARG A 81 5.79 -4.06 13.96
CA ARG A 81 6.27 -3.47 15.22
C ARG A 81 6.56 -1.97 15.09
N ARG A 82 7.29 -1.59 14.04
CA ARG A 82 7.63 -0.19 13.79
C ARG A 82 6.40 0.69 13.57
N VAL A 83 5.37 0.16 12.91
CA VAL A 83 4.10 0.87 12.73
C VAL A 83 3.32 0.91 14.06
N SER A 84 3.28 -0.20 14.81
CA SER A 84 2.61 -0.30 16.11
C SER A 84 3.12 0.69 17.14
N GLU A 85 4.43 0.97 17.19
CA GLU A 85 5.00 2.01 18.07
C GLU A 85 4.31 3.38 17.90
N HIS A 86 3.97 3.74 16.66
CA HIS A 86 3.30 4.99 16.35
C HIS A 86 1.80 4.89 16.65
N LEU A 87 1.16 3.76 16.31
CA LEU A 87 -0.26 3.52 16.58
C LEU A 87 -0.59 3.54 18.08
N GLN A 88 0.28 2.97 18.92
CA GLN A 88 0.15 2.98 20.38
C GLN A 88 0.18 4.40 20.96
N SER A 89 0.89 5.33 20.29
CA SER A 89 0.91 6.74 20.65
C SER A 89 -0.32 7.53 20.15
N GLY A 90 -1.31 6.85 19.55
CA GLY A 90 -2.54 7.47 19.05
C GLY A 90 -2.42 8.09 17.65
N LYS A 91 -1.31 7.85 16.95
CA LYS A 91 -1.06 8.42 15.62
C LYS A 91 -1.85 7.72 14.51
N THR A 92 -2.19 8.47 13.48
CA THR A 92 -2.66 7.97 12.19
C THR A 92 -1.46 7.58 11.32
N CYS A 93 -1.36 6.29 10.99
CA CYS A 93 -0.33 5.76 10.09
C CYS A 93 -0.94 5.43 8.73
N ALA A 94 -0.52 6.13 7.67
CA ALA A 94 -0.88 5.80 6.30
C ALA A 94 0.19 4.89 5.68
N PHE A 95 -0.23 3.82 5.01
CA PHE A 95 0.64 2.97 4.22
C PHE A 95 0.28 3.13 2.75
N ALA A 96 1.17 3.75 1.98
CA ALA A 96 0.99 3.98 0.56
C ALA A 96 1.38 2.73 -0.24
N THR A 97 0.49 2.27 -1.10
CA THR A 97 0.69 1.05 -1.89
C THR A 97 0.31 1.28 -3.35
N ILE A 98 1.10 0.71 -4.26
CA ILE A 98 0.86 0.81 -5.69
C ILE A 98 -0.46 0.10 -6.03
N GLY A 99 -1.23 0.69 -6.94
CA GLY A 99 -2.55 0.22 -7.32
C GLY A 99 -3.57 0.44 -6.19
N ASP A 100 -4.13 -0.66 -5.69
CA ASP A 100 -5.18 -0.69 -4.67
C ASP A 100 -4.77 -1.57 -3.48
N PRO A 101 -5.02 -1.15 -2.22
CA PRO A 101 -4.64 -1.91 -1.02
C PRO A 101 -5.32 -3.27 -0.89
N ASN A 102 -6.38 -3.54 -1.64
CA ASN A 102 -7.14 -4.79 -1.59
C ASN A 102 -6.90 -5.69 -2.81
N VAL A 103 -6.02 -5.32 -3.76
CA VAL A 103 -5.71 -6.09 -4.97
C VAL A 103 -4.22 -6.40 -5.05
N TYR A 104 -3.83 -7.64 -4.71
CA TYR A 104 -2.43 -8.12 -4.70
C TYR A 104 -1.43 -7.21 -3.95
N SER A 105 -1.90 -6.51 -2.93
CA SER A 105 -1.09 -5.56 -2.17
C SER A 105 -0.40 -6.17 -0.96
N THR A 106 0.82 -5.71 -0.69
CA THR A 106 1.56 -6.04 0.54
C THR A 106 0.94 -5.44 1.81
N PHE A 107 0.06 -4.43 1.67
CA PHE A 107 -0.65 -3.82 2.80
C PHE A 107 -1.43 -4.86 3.61
N THR A 108 -2.03 -5.85 2.95
CA THR A 108 -2.84 -6.88 3.62
C THR A 108 -2.00 -7.72 4.60
N TYR A 109 -0.75 -8.02 4.28
CA TYR A 109 0.17 -8.72 5.19
C TYR A 109 0.55 -7.84 6.38
N LEU A 110 0.82 -6.55 6.14
CA LEU A 110 1.11 -5.58 7.21
C LEU A 110 -0.09 -5.49 8.17
N ALA A 111 -1.28 -5.20 7.66
CA ALA A 111 -2.49 -5.02 8.46
C ALA A 111 -2.83 -6.26 9.30
N ARG A 112 -2.71 -7.47 8.72
CA ARG A 112 -2.87 -8.73 9.46
C ARG A 112 -1.86 -8.87 10.59
N THR A 113 -0.61 -8.48 10.35
CA THR A 113 0.46 -8.62 11.32
C THR A 113 0.35 -7.56 12.43
N VAL A 114 -0.01 -6.32 12.09
CA VAL A 114 -0.31 -5.26 13.05
C VAL A 114 -1.48 -5.68 13.95
N ARG A 115 -2.56 -6.24 13.42
CA ARG A 115 -3.70 -6.74 14.22
C ARG A 115 -3.34 -7.89 15.17
N LYS A 116 -2.25 -8.63 14.92
CA LYS A 116 -1.74 -9.63 15.89
C LYS A 116 -1.07 -8.96 17.09
N ILE A 117 -0.52 -7.75 16.92
CA ILE A 117 0.17 -6.97 17.96
C ILE A 117 -0.82 -6.05 18.67
N GLU A 118 -1.70 -5.40 17.91
CA GLU A 118 -2.72 -4.44 18.35
C GLU A 118 -4.11 -4.95 17.92
N PRO A 119 -4.77 -5.84 18.69
CA PRO A 119 -6.02 -6.49 18.28
C PRO A 119 -7.17 -5.52 18.01
N ASP A 120 -7.24 -4.43 18.78
CA ASP A 120 -8.33 -3.45 18.73
C ASP A 120 -8.02 -2.26 17.81
N ILE A 121 -6.96 -2.34 17.00
CA ILE A 121 -6.59 -1.24 16.12
C ILE A 121 -7.60 -1.06 14.98
N GLU A 122 -7.98 0.19 14.73
CA GLU A 122 -8.75 0.55 13.55
C GLU A 122 -7.88 0.41 12.29
N VAL A 123 -8.38 -0.32 11.30
CA VAL A 123 -7.74 -0.46 9.99
C VAL A 123 -8.73 -0.11 8.89
N GLU A 124 -8.38 0.89 8.09
CA GLU A 124 -9.18 1.38 6.98
C GLU A 124 -8.43 1.22 5.64
N THR A 125 -9.17 1.34 4.54
CA THR A 125 -8.59 1.45 3.21
C THR A 125 -9.16 2.62 2.42
N VAL A 126 -8.31 3.24 1.62
CA VAL A 126 -8.69 4.18 0.56
C VAL A 126 -8.36 3.51 -0.77
N PRO A 127 -9.36 3.32 -1.65
CA PRO A 127 -9.14 2.63 -2.91
C PRO A 127 -8.26 3.45 -3.86
N GLY A 128 -7.59 2.74 -4.76
CA GLY A 128 -6.77 3.32 -5.83
C GLY A 128 -7.08 2.69 -7.18
N ILE A 129 -6.66 3.36 -8.25
CA ILE A 129 -6.79 2.83 -9.62
C ILE A 129 -5.84 1.64 -9.77
N THR A 130 -6.39 0.49 -10.17
CA THR A 130 -5.60 -0.73 -10.39
C THR A 130 -4.86 -0.69 -11.74
N ALA A 131 -3.77 -1.45 -11.85
CA ALA A 131 -3.03 -1.58 -13.12
C ALA A 131 -3.90 -2.13 -14.27
N LEU A 132 -4.90 -2.97 -13.96
CA LEU A 132 -5.86 -3.49 -14.95
C LEU A 132 -6.69 -2.36 -15.57
N GLN A 133 -7.21 -1.45 -14.74
CA GLN A 133 -8.02 -0.32 -15.19
C GLN A 133 -7.19 0.68 -15.99
N ASP A 134 -5.96 0.96 -15.52
CA ASP A 134 -5.02 1.83 -16.24
C ASP A 134 -4.71 1.29 -17.64
N LEU A 135 -4.38 0.01 -17.73
CA LEU A 135 -4.06 -0.65 -18.99
C LEU A 135 -5.23 -0.55 -19.97
N ALA A 136 -6.44 -0.86 -19.53
CA ALA A 136 -7.65 -0.76 -20.34
C ALA A 136 -7.90 0.67 -20.86
N SER A 137 -7.72 1.67 -20.00
CA SER A 137 -7.86 3.09 -20.38
C SER A 137 -6.83 3.49 -21.42
N ARG A 138 -5.57 3.09 -21.26
CA ARG A 138 -4.46 3.43 -22.17
C ARG A 138 -4.55 2.69 -23.50
N SER A 139 -5.10 1.48 -23.52
CA SER A 139 -5.31 0.71 -24.75
C SER A 139 -6.62 1.03 -25.46
N GLY A 140 -7.52 1.81 -24.84
CA GLY A 140 -8.87 2.04 -25.35
C GLY A 140 -9.74 0.77 -25.36
N THR A 141 -9.40 -0.22 -24.52
CA THR A 141 -10.09 -1.51 -24.48
C THR A 141 -11.18 -1.46 -23.42
N VAL A 142 -12.43 -1.70 -23.84
CA VAL A 142 -13.51 -2.00 -22.91
C VAL A 142 -13.28 -3.42 -22.37
N LEU A 143 -13.11 -3.56 -21.06
CA LEU A 143 -12.79 -4.86 -20.45
C LEU A 143 -13.98 -5.82 -20.39
N LEU A 144 -15.20 -5.27 -20.26
CA LEU A 144 -16.43 -6.02 -20.07
C LEU A 144 -17.64 -5.13 -20.39
N GLU A 145 -18.68 -5.74 -20.98
CA GLU A 145 -19.99 -5.13 -21.23
C GLU A 145 -21.13 -6.08 -20.79
N GLY A 146 -22.26 -5.53 -20.33
CA GLY A 146 -23.44 -6.32 -19.98
C GLY A 146 -23.17 -7.41 -18.92
N ASP A 147 -23.44 -8.66 -19.29
CA ASP A 147 -23.32 -9.84 -18.43
C ASP A 147 -21.97 -10.59 -18.58
N GLU A 148 -20.99 -9.96 -19.23
CA GLU A 148 -19.66 -10.54 -19.39
C GLU A 148 -18.94 -10.73 -18.06
N ARG A 149 -18.09 -11.75 -18.01
CA ARG A 149 -17.37 -12.16 -16.80
C ARG A 149 -15.91 -11.81 -16.90
N LEU A 150 -15.38 -11.18 -15.85
CA LEU A 150 -13.96 -10.89 -15.70
C LEU A 150 -13.32 -11.86 -14.70
N ALA A 151 -12.25 -12.53 -15.12
CA ALA A 151 -11.39 -13.32 -14.24
C ALA A 151 -10.03 -12.62 -14.09
N LEU A 152 -9.63 -12.33 -12.85
CA LEU A 152 -8.31 -11.81 -12.53
C LEU A 152 -7.44 -12.95 -11.99
N LEU A 153 -6.37 -13.28 -12.71
CA LEU A 153 -5.48 -14.38 -12.39
C LEU A 153 -4.05 -13.86 -12.20
N PRO A 154 -3.39 -14.16 -11.08
CA PRO A 154 -1.98 -13.85 -10.93
C PRO A 154 -1.18 -14.88 -11.73
N PHE A 155 -0.16 -14.43 -12.44
CA PHE A 155 0.79 -15.32 -13.11
C PHE A 155 2.20 -14.91 -12.72
N THR A 156 2.94 -15.82 -12.11
CA THR A 156 4.39 -15.70 -11.94
C THR A 156 5.01 -16.35 -13.17
N ALA A 157 5.66 -15.56 -14.03
CA ALA A 157 6.56 -16.15 -15.02
C ALA A 157 7.64 -16.91 -14.23
N GLY A 158 7.72 -18.23 -14.46
CA GLY A 158 8.76 -19.08 -13.88
C GLY A 158 10.13 -18.83 -14.50
#